data_AF-A0A9N8P1B8-F1
#
_entry.id   AF-A0A9N8P1B8-F1
#
_cell.length_a   1.000
_cell.length_b   1.000
_cell.length_c   1.000
_cell.angle_alpha   90.00
_cell.angle_beta   90.00
_cell.angle_gamma   90.00
#
_symmetry.space_group_name_H-M   'P 1'
#
loop_
_entity.id
_entity.type
_entity.pdbx_description
1 polymer ?
#
loop_
_entity_poly.entity_id
_entity_poly.type
_entity_poly.pdbx_seq_one_letter_code
_entity_poly.pdbx_strand_id
1 'polypeptide(L)'
;MKKTILLLLFVASFANAQTDKDKINQTLDAWHKAAGEVKFDAYFNALADDAIYIGTDATENWTKKEFSIWAKPFFDKGTTWNFKALERHIFFDKSGKTAWFDELLDTQMKICRGSGVLVKVGKEWKIQHYVLSMTIPNDEVDAVTKIKAPIEDALIAKLQKK
;
A
#
# COMPACT_ATOMS: atom_id res chain seq x y z
N MET A 1 -42.94 -24.05 16.31
CA MET A 1 -42.45 -22.71 16.70
C MET A 1 -41.14 -22.76 17.52
N LYS A 2 -40.97 -23.64 18.52
CA LYS A 2 -39.70 -23.73 19.29
C LYS A 2 -38.48 -24.28 18.51
N LYS A 3 -38.68 -25.17 17.52
CA LYS A 3 -37.60 -25.72 16.69
C LYS A 3 -37.09 -24.75 15.60
N THR A 4 -37.92 -23.79 15.18
CA THR A 4 -37.58 -22.81 14.13
C THR A 4 -36.75 -21.64 14.68
N ILE A 5 -36.93 -21.29 15.96
CA ILE A 5 -36.15 -20.24 16.64
C ILE A 5 -34.70 -20.69 16.88
N LEU A 6 -34.46 -21.99 17.10
CA LEU A 6 -33.12 -22.52 17.34
C LEU A 6 -32.24 -22.50 16.07
N LEU A 7 -32.85 -22.55 14.87
CA LEU A 7 -32.14 -22.51 13.60
C LEU A 7 -31.71 -21.08 13.21
N LEU A 8 -32.46 -20.05 13.65
CA LEU A 8 -32.12 -18.64 13.42
C LEU A 8 -30.98 -18.12 14.31
N LEU A 9 -30.77 -18.72 15.49
CA LEU A 9 -29.64 -18.38 16.37
C LEU A 9 -28.30 -19.01 15.92
N PHE A 10 -28.32 -20.06 15.12
CA PHE A 10 -27.09 -20.71 14.64
C PHE A 10 -26.48 -20.01 13.40
N VAL A 11 -27.31 -19.36 12.58
CA VAL A 11 -26.85 -18.65 11.37
C VAL A 11 -26.21 -17.29 11.68
N ALA A 12 -26.57 -16.66 12.81
CA ALA A 12 -26.01 -15.36 13.20
C ALA A 12 -24.55 -15.41 13.70
N SER A 13 -24.03 -16.59 14.04
CA SER A 13 -22.70 -16.74 14.65
C SER A 13 -21.55 -16.85 13.62
N PHE A 14 -21.86 -17.06 12.33
CA PHE A 14 -20.84 -17.19 11.28
C PHE A 14 -20.46 -15.84 10.62
N ALA A 15 -21.14 -14.75 10.96
CA ALA A 15 -20.99 -13.48 10.26
C ALA A 15 -19.79 -12.61 10.69
N ASN A 16 -18.95 -13.01 11.65
CA ASN A 16 -17.97 -12.06 12.22
C ASN A 16 -16.62 -12.61 12.71
N ALA A 17 -16.14 -13.74 12.19
CA ALA A 17 -14.80 -14.23 12.53
C ALA A 17 -13.70 -13.73 11.58
N GLN A 18 -13.80 -12.49 11.06
CA GLN A 18 -12.76 -11.95 10.18
C GLN A 18 -11.52 -11.58 11.00
N THR A 19 -10.38 -12.20 10.68
CA THR A 19 -9.12 -11.94 11.37
C THR A 19 -8.58 -10.56 11.01
N ASP A 20 -7.69 -9.99 11.83
CA ASP A 20 -7.01 -8.74 11.47
C ASP A 20 -6.18 -8.88 10.18
N LYS A 21 -5.64 -10.08 9.90
CA LYS A 21 -4.95 -10.37 8.64
C LYS A 21 -5.89 -10.21 7.43
N ASP A 22 -7.11 -10.74 7.53
CA ASP A 22 -8.10 -10.62 6.46
C ASP A 22 -8.55 -9.16 6.27
N LYS A 23 -8.66 -8.39 7.36
CA LYS A 23 -9.00 -6.96 7.29
C LYS A 23 -7.89 -6.15 6.63
N ILE A 24 -6.63 -6.42 6.94
CA ILE A 24 -5.48 -5.78 6.29
C ILE A 24 -5.46 -6.10 4.80
N ASN A 25 -5.66 -7.38 4.42
CA ASN A 25 -5.78 -7.76 3.01
C ASN A 25 -6.87 -6.95 2.30
N GLN A 26 -8.06 -6.86 2.89
CA GLN A 26 -9.16 -6.06 2.32
C GLN A 26 -8.83 -4.57 2.23
N THR A 27 -8.20 -3.99 3.25
CA THR A 27 -7.76 -2.59 3.22
C THR A 27 -6.81 -2.35 2.04
N LEU A 28 -5.78 -3.19 1.88
CA LEU A 28 -4.76 -3.04 0.83
C LEU A 28 -5.34 -3.28 -0.57
N ASP A 29 -6.18 -4.31 -0.74
CA ASP A 29 -6.83 -4.59 -2.02
C ASP A 29 -7.83 -3.49 -2.41
N ALA A 30 -8.60 -2.98 -1.45
CA ALA A 30 -9.50 -1.85 -1.67
C ALA A 30 -8.73 -0.57 -2.00
N TRP A 31 -7.58 -0.36 -1.38
CA TRP A 31 -6.70 0.76 -1.66
C TRP A 31 -6.14 0.71 -3.08
N HIS A 32 -5.58 -0.43 -3.51
CA HIS A 32 -5.12 -0.63 -4.88
C HIS A 32 -6.24 -0.48 -5.91
N LYS A 33 -7.42 -1.04 -5.62
CA LYS A 33 -8.62 -0.88 -6.45
C LYS A 33 -9.08 0.57 -6.54
N ALA A 34 -9.03 1.33 -5.45
CA ALA A 34 -9.39 2.75 -5.44
C ALA A 34 -8.44 3.56 -6.33
N ALA A 35 -7.15 3.22 -6.39
CA ALA A 35 -6.23 3.81 -7.36
C ALA A 35 -6.71 3.51 -8.79
N GLY A 36 -6.88 2.24 -9.16
CA GLY A 36 -7.24 1.84 -10.53
C GLY A 36 -8.62 2.31 -11.00
N GLU A 37 -9.57 2.50 -10.07
CA GLU A 37 -10.91 3.06 -10.34
C GLU A 37 -10.99 4.58 -10.15
N VAL A 38 -9.85 5.25 -9.92
CA VAL A 38 -9.76 6.71 -9.81
C VAL A 38 -10.62 7.29 -8.67
N LYS A 39 -10.74 6.54 -7.56
CA LYS A 39 -11.50 6.94 -6.37
C LYS A 39 -10.61 7.67 -5.37
N PHE A 40 -10.36 8.95 -5.63
CA PHE A 40 -9.44 9.79 -4.84
C PHE A 40 -9.71 9.72 -3.33
N ASP A 41 -10.94 9.98 -2.90
CA ASP A 41 -11.28 10.00 -1.47
C ASP A 41 -11.10 8.61 -0.83
N ALA A 42 -11.54 7.55 -1.50
CA ALA A 42 -11.36 6.19 -1.00
C ALA A 42 -9.88 5.80 -0.88
N TYR A 43 -9.06 6.23 -1.84
CA TYR A 43 -7.62 5.97 -1.85
C TYR A 43 -6.92 6.67 -0.68
N PHE A 44 -7.16 7.97 -0.49
CA PHE A 44 -6.50 8.73 0.58
C PHE A 44 -7.09 8.47 1.98
N ASN A 45 -8.35 8.04 2.08
CA ASN A 45 -8.95 7.64 3.36
C ASN A 45 -8.38 6.33 3.92
N ALA A 46 -7.71 5.51 3.10
CA ALA A 46 -7.00 4.32 3.57
C ALA A 46 -5.71 4.65 4.33
N LEU A 47 -5.14 5.85 4.11
CA LEU A 47 -3.93 6.32 4.77
C LEU A 47 -4.27 7.02 6.09
N ALA A 48 -3.42 6.83 7.11
CA ALA A 48 -3.44 7.62 8.35
C ALA A 48 -3.14 9.10 8.04
N ASP A 49 -3.57 10.01 8.92
CA ASP A 49 -3.47 11.46 8.64
C ASP A 49 -2.02 11.98 8.56
N ASP A 50 -1.12 11.36 9.32
CA ASP A 50 0.32 11.59 9.32
C ASP A 50 1.09 10.52 8.51
N ALA A 51 0.43 9.82 7.60
CA ALA A 51 1.06 8.77 6.81
C ALA A 51 2.13 9.32 5.86
N ILE A 52 3.13 8.47 5.59
CA ILE A 52 4.20 8.72 4.62
C ILE A 52 4.04 7.79 3.41
N TYR A 53 4.15 8.36 2.21
CA TYR A 53 4.24 7.63 0.96
C TYR A 53 5.58 7.92 0.29
N ILE A 54 6.33 6.86 0.01
CA ILE A 54 7.60 6.89 -0.71
C ILE A 54 7.37 6.23 -2.07
N GLY A 55 7.55 7.01 -3.13
CA GLY A 55 7.42 6.53 -4.50
C GLY A 55 8.68 5.82 -4.99
N THR A 56 8.75 5.62 -6.30
CA THR A 56 9.84 4.86 -6.93
C THR A 56 11.09 5.69 -7.20
N ASP A 57 10.96 7.02 -7.27
CA ASP A 57 12.10 7.92 -7.49
C ASP A 57 12.75 8.33 -6.16
N ALA A 58 14.08 8.45 -6.13
CA ALA A 58 14.86 8.71 -4.92
C ALA A 58 14.52 10.05 -4.24
N THR A 59 13.84 10.97 -4.94
CA THR A 59 13.40 12.26 -4.41
C THR A 59 11.99 12.23 -3.81
N GLU A 60 11.28 11.10 -3.93
CA GLU A 60 9.88 10.96 -3.54
C GLU A 60 9.75 10.50 -2.09
N ASN A 61 9.45 11.44 -1.20
CA ASN A 61 9.06 11.15 0.17
C ASN A 61 8.05 12.21 0.61
N TRP A 62 6.78 11.82 0.68
CA TRP A 62 5.68 12.74 0.88
C TRP A 62 4.87 12.37 2.11
N THR A 63 4.43 13.38 2.84
CA THR A 63 3.28 13.24 3.74
C THR A 63 2.01 12.97 2.92
N LYS A 64 0.99 12.35 3.53
CA LYS A 64 -0.34 12.16 2.91
C LYS A 64 -0.88 13.44 2.25
N LYS A 65 -0.66 14.61 2.88
CA LYS A 65 -1.12 15.90 2.37
C LYS A 65 -0.37 16.31 1.10
N GLU A 66 0.95 16.20 1.08
CA GLU A 66 1.75 16.52 -0.11
C GLU A 66 1.44 15.55 -1.25
N PHE A 67 1.34 14.25 -0.92
CA PHE A 67 1.03 13.22 -1.89
C PHE A 67 -0.35 13.42 -2.51
N SER A 68 -1.36 13.79 -1.71
CA SER A 68 -2.72 14.03 -2.23
C SER A 68 -2.80 15.21 -3.17
N ILE A 69 -2.08 16.30 -2.88
CA ILE A 69 -1.98 17.47 -3.77
C ILE A 69 -1.29 17.08 -5.07
N TRP A 70 -0.16 16.38 -4.99
CA TRP A 70 0.60 15.94 -6.15
C TRP A 70 -0.17 14.93 -7.02
N ALA A 71 -0.91 14.01 -6.40
CA ALA A 71 -1.67 12.97 -7.08
C ALA A 71 -2.96 13.50 -7.74
N LYS A 72 -3.55 14.58 -7.21
CA LYS A 72 -4.86 15.08 -7.64
C LYS A 72 -5.01 15.26 -9.16
N PRO A 73 -4.04 15.86 -9.89
CA PRO A 73 -4.15 16.02 -11.34
C PRO A 73 -4.20 14.69 -12.12
N PHE A 74 -3.64 13.60 -11.58
CA PHE A 74 -3.70 12.27 -12.20
C PHE A 74 -5.08 11.65 -12.00
N PHE A 75 -5.63 11.76 -10.78
CA PHE A 75 -7.01 11.34 -10.50
C PHE A 75 -8.03 12.13 -11.32
N ASP A 76 -7.87 13.45 -11.44
CA ASP A 76 -8.80 14.29 -12.22
C ASP A 76 -8.76 13.97 -13.73
N LYS A 77 -7.63 13.46 -14.24
CA LYS A 77 -7.48 13.01 -15.65
C LYS A 77 -8.11 11.64 -15.94
N GLY A 78 -8.55 10.90 -14.92
CA GLY A 78 -9.14 9.57 -15.10
C GLY A 78 -8.13 8.46 -15.39
N THR A 79 -6.83 8.69 -15.22
CA THR A 79 -5.80 7.66 -15.42
C THR A 79 -4.78 7.73 -14.30
N THR A 80 -4.67 6.63 -13.58
CA THR A 80 -3.86 6.46 -12.37
C THR A 80 -3.18 5.10 -12.40
N TRP A 81 -2.50 4.75 -11.31
CA TRP A 81 -1.83 3.47 -11.15
C TRP A 81 -2.85 2.34 -10.97
N ASN A 82 -2.58 1.18 -11.59
CA ASN A 82 -3.37 -0.03 -11.40
C ASN A 82 -2.45 -1.12 -10.87
N PHE A 83 -2.69 -1.52 -9.62
CA PHE A 83 -1.87 -2.49 -8.91
C PHE A 83 -2.70 -3.71 -8.56
N LYS A 84 -2.15 -4.90 -8.84
CA LYS A 84 -2.76 -6.16 -8.44
C LYS A 84 -1.76 -6.99 -7.64
N ALA A 85 -2.13 -7.36 -6.42
CA ALA A 85 -1.30 -8.22 -5.61
C ALA A 85 -1.14 -9.61 -6.24
N LEU A 86 0.11 -10.04 -6.34
CA LEU A 86 0.53 -11.38 -6.75
C LEU A 86 0.82 -12.25 -5.52
N GLU A 87 1.43 -11.64 -4.50
CA GLU A 87 1.86 -12.25 -3.25
C GLU A 87 1.82 -11.19 -2.15
N ARG A 88 1.45 -11.58 -0.93
CA ARG A 88 1.47 -10.67 0.22
C ARG A 88 1.78 -11.42 1.51
N HIS A 89 2.75 -10.88 2.26
CA HIS A 89 3.10 -11.31 3.60
C HIS A 89 2.67 -10.26 4.61
N ILE A 90 2.06 -10.68 5.72
CA ILE A 90 1.58 -9.78 6.77
C ILE A 90 2.10 -10.30 8.10
N PHE A 91 2.71 -9.39 8.85
CA PHE A 91 3.30 -9.62 10.15
C PHE A 91 2.70 -8.66 11.16
N PHE A 92 2.72 -9.04 12.44
CA PHE A 92 2.13 -8.25 13.51
C PHE A 92 3.14 -8.05 14.63
N ASP A 93 3.03 -6.90 15.28
CA ASP A 93 3.68 -6.67 16.56
C ASP A 93 3.00 -7.49 17.67
N LYS A 94 3.62 -7.58 18.85
CA LYS A 94 3.06 -8.35 19.98
C LYS A 94 1.75 -7.77 20.51
N SER A 95 1.49 -6.47 20.31
CA SER A 95 0.25 -5.83 20.75
C SER A 95 -0.92 -6.05 19.80
N GLY A 96 -0.66 -6.47 18.55
CA GLY A 96 -1.66 -6.61 17.49
C GLY A 96 -2.25 -5.28 17.02
N LYS A 97 -1.60 -4.15 17.33
CA LYS A 97 -2.04 -2.79 16.93
C LYS A 97 -1.23 -2.24 15.76
N THR A 98 -0.08 -2.86 15.49
CA THR A 98 0.78 -2.51 14.36
C THR A 98 1.04 -3.77 13.54
N ALA A 99 0.98 -3.61 12.23
CA ALA A 99 1.33 -4.65 11.27
C ALA A 99 2.32 -4.08 10.25
N TRP A 100 3.17 -4.94 9.71
CA TRP A 100 3.98 -4.61 8.54
C TRP A 100 3.78 -5.68 7.49
N PHE A 101 3.99 -5.29 6.24
CA PHE A 101 3.76 -6.17 5.11
C PHE A 101 4.77 -5.90 4.00
N ASP A 102 4.93 -6.91 3.17
CA ASP A 102 5.51 -6.81 1.85
C ASP A 102 4.57 -7.51 0.85
N GLU A 103 4.55 -7.00 -0.37
CA GLU A 103 3.77 -7.58 -1.47
C GLU A 103 4.50 -7.43 -2.80
N LEU A 104 4.30 -8.40 -3.69
CA LEU A 104 4.62 -8.26 -5.10
C LEU A 104 3.37 -7.84 -5.85
N LEU A 105 3.52 -6.83 -6.69
CA LEU A 105 2.43 -6.22 -7.44
C LEU A 105 2.66 -6.39 -8.94
N ASP A 106 1.65 -6.82 -9.67
CA ASP A 106 1.56 -6.64 -11.12
C ASP A 106 1.09 -5.21 -11.40
N THR A 107 1.89 -4.48 -12.19
CA THR A 107 1.71 -3.04 -12.43
C THR A 107 2.09 -2.68 -13.88
N GLN A 108 1.81 -1.45 -14.30
CA GLN A 108 2.31 -0.91 -15.57
C GLN A 108 3.85 -0.89 -15.68
N MET A 109 4.55 -0.92 -14.55
CA MET A 109 6.02 -0.96 -14.46
C MET A 109 6.58 -2.39 -14.35
N LYS A 110 5.76 -3.42 -14.62
CA LYS A 110 6.02 -4.83 -14.26
C LYS A 110 6.03 -5.02 -12.74
N ILE A 111 6.80 -5.99 -12.24
CA ILE A 111 6.79 -6.35 -10.83
C ILE A 111 7.36 -5.20 -10.00
N CYS A 112 6.50 -4.62 -9.17
CA CYS A 112 6.92 -3.74 -8.09
C CYS A 112 6.80 -4.46 -6.75
N ARG A 113 7.60 -4.04 -5.78
CA ARG A 113 7.44 -4.41 -4.39
C ARG A 113 6.78 -3.26 -3.64
N GLY A 114 5.61 -3.53 -3.08
CA GLY A 114 5.00 -2.68 -2.06
C GLY A 114 5.49 -3.15 -0.69
N SER A 115 5.86 -2.23 0.18
CA SER A 115 6.19 -2.54 1.57
C SER A 115 5.67 -1.45 2.47
N GLY A 116 5.12 -1.81 3.62
CA GLY A 116 4.50 -0.79 4.46
C GLY A 116 4.19 -1.24 5.87
N VAL A 117 3.70 -0.26 6.64
CA VAL A 117 3.24 -0.40 8.01
C VAL A 117 1.79 0.03 8.06
N LEU A 118 0.96 -0.74 8.76
CA LEU A 118 -0.39 -0.37 9.12
C LEU A 118 -0.51 -0.18 10.63
N VAL A 119 -1.35 0.76 11.02
CA VAL A 119 -1.77 0.99 12.40
C VAL A 119 -3.27 0.77 12.53
N LYS A 120 -3.68 0.22 13.67
CA LYS A 120 -5.09 -0.01 13.98
C LYS A 120 -5.68 1.22 14.67
N VAL A 121 -6.57 1.92 13.97
CA VAL A 121 -7.31 3.09 14.48
C VAL A 121 -8.74 2.64 14.76
N GLY A 122 -9.05 2.41 16.04
CA GLY A 122 -10.33 1.82 16.45
C GLY A 122 -10.51 0.41 15.89
N LYS A 123 -11.43 0.24 14.94
CA LYS A 123 -11.71 -1.05 14.27
C LYS A 123 -11.11 -1.13 12.86
N GLU A 124 -10.52 -0.06 12.37
CA GLU A 124 -9.98 0.05 11.01
C GLU A 124 -8.46 -0.08 11.01
N TRP A 125 -7.92 -0.66 9.94
CA TRP A 125 -6.49 -0.62 9.64
C TRP A 125 -6.24 0.51 8.65
N LYS A 126 -5.27 1.37 8.96
CA LYS A 126 -4.83 2.48 8.12
C LYS A 126 -3.37 2.31 7.76
N ILE A 127 -3.00 2.66 6.53
CA ILE A 127 -1.61 2.67 6.08
C ILE A 127 -0.91 3.85 6.73
N GLN A 128 0.13 3.57 7.54
CA GLN A 128 0.96 4.58 8.20
C GLN A 128 2.18 4.93 7.35
N HIS A 129 2.75 3.94 6.69
CA HIS A 129 3.95 4.11 5.88
C HIS A 129 3.87 3.17 4.70
N TYR A 130 4.22 3.66 3.50
CA TYR A 130 4.27 2.85 2.30
C TYR A 130 5.47 3.21 1.44
N VAL A 131 6.12 2.19 0.89
CA VAL A 131 7.23 2.29 -0.04
C VAL A 131 6.90 1.46 -1.27
N LEU A 132 6.95 2.09 -2.45
CA LEU A 132 6.86 1.41 -3.73
C LEU A 132 8.24 1.33 -4.36
N SER A 133 8.69 0.13 -4.72
CA SER A 133 9.98 -0.05 -5.38
C SER A 133 9.83 -0.85 -6.67
N MET A 134 10.44 -0.39 -7.75
CA MET A 134 10.62 -1.23 -8.94
C MET A 134 11.60 -2.35 -8.62
N THR A 135 11.23 -3.60 -8.93
CA THR A 135 12.17 -4.71 -8.80
C THR A 135 13.08 -4.76 -10.03
N ILE A 136 14.36 -5.09 -9.83
CA ILE A 136 15.34 -5.26 -10.90
C ILE A 136 15.82 -6.71 -10.84
N PRO A 137 15.69 -7.49 -11.93
CA PRO A 137 16.31 -8.80 -12.01
C PRO A 137 17.82 -8.68 -11.77
N ASN A 138 18.40 -9.56 -10.96
CA ASN A 138 19.81 -9.46 -10.59
C ASN A 138 20.74 -9.43 -11.80
N ASP A 139 20.41 -10.17 -12.85
CA ASP A 139 21.19 -10.24 -14.09
C ASP A 139 21.17 -8.92 -14.90
N GLU A 140 20.23 -8.02 -14.61
CA GLU A 140 20.07 -6.73 -15.30
C GLU A 140 20.62 -5.54 -14.49
N VAL A 141 21.15 -5.79 -13.29
CA VAL A 141 21.61 -4.71 -12.37
C VAL A 141 22.70 -3.85 -13.01
N ASP A 142 23.65 -4.43 -13.74
CA ASP A 142 24.73 -3.67 -14.38
C ASP A 142 24.20 -2.70 -15.45
N ALA A 143 23.24 -3.16 -16.26
CA ALA A 143 22.62 -2.35 -17.31
C ALA A 143 21.83 -1.18 -16.71
N VAL A 144 21.05 -1.44 -15.64
CA VAL A 144 20.28 -0.41 -14.95
C VAL A 144 21.20 0.58 -14.24
N THR A 145 22.23 0.11 -13.53
CA THR A 145 23.22 0.96 -12.85
C THR A 145 23.86 1.94 -13.83
N LYS A 146 24.26 1.47 -15.01
CA LYS A 146 24.88 2.32 -16.04
C LYS A 146 23.96 3.45 -16.51
N ILE A 147 22.65 3.21 -16.61
CA ILE A 147 21.66 4.22 -17.00
C ILE A 147 21.49 5.27 -15.90
N LYS A 148 21.47 4.84 -14.64
CA LYS A 148 21.12 5.69 -13.50
C LYS A 148 22.30 6.48 -12.94
N ALA A 149 23.51 5.95 -13.02
CA ALA A 149 24.73 6.56 -12.47
C ALA A 149 24.90 8.06 -12.77
N PRO A 150 24.83 8.55 -14.02
CA PRO A 150 25.05 9.99 -14.28
C PRO A 150 24.02 10.91 -13.61
N ILE A 151 22.82 10.42 -13.31
CA ILE A 151 21.76 11.18 -12.63
C ILE A 151 21.93 11.06 -11.11
N GLU A 152 22.11 9.83 -10.61
CA GLU A 152 22.16 9.55 -9.18
C GLU A 152 23.49 9.96 -8.54
N ASP A 153 24.63 9.92 -9.24
CA ASP A 153 25.92 10.39 -8.70
C ASP A 153 25.87 11.87 -8.32
N ALA A 154 25.21 12.69 -9.14
CA ALA A 154 25.00 14.11 -8.83
C ALA A 154 24.09 14.30 -7.59
N LEU A 155 23.05 13.48 -7.46
CA LEU A 155 22.15 13.49 -6.31
C LEU A 155 22.88 13.01 -5.03
N ILE A 156 23.64 11.92 -5.11
CA ILE A 156 24.45 11.37 -4.03
C ILE A 156 25.43 12.43 -3.52
N ALA A 157 26.18 13.07 -4.42
CA ALA A 157 27.13 14.12 -4.06
C ALA A 157 26.45 15.33 -3.39
N LYS A 158 25.20 15.64 -3.74
CA LYS A 158 24.40 16.67 -3.06
C LYS A 158 23.95 16.23 -1.67
N LEU A 159 23.53 14.97 -1.51
CA LEU A 159 23.02 14.44 -0.24
C LEU A 159 24.13 14.25 0.80
N GLN A 160 25.33 13.83 0.38
CA GLN A 160 26.49 13.67 1.28
C GLN A 160 27.04 15.00 1.83
N LYS A 161 26.65 16.13 1.26
CA LYS A 161 27.05 17.48 1.72
C LYS A 161 26.11 18.07 2.77
N LYS A 162 24.98 17.42 3.04
CA LYS A 162 24.02 17.83 4.09
C LYS A 162 24.44 17.26 5.43
#